data_AF-I2NUJ9-F1
#
_entry.id   AF-I2NUJ9-F1
#
_cell.length_a   1.000
_cell.length_b   1.000
_cell.length_c   1.000
_cell.angle_alpha   90.00
_cell.angle_beta   90.00
_cell.angle_gamma   90.00
#
_symmetry.space_group_name_H-M   'P 1'
#
loop_
_entity.id
_entity.type
_entity.pdbx_description
1 polymer ?
#
loop_
_entity_poly.entity_id
_entity_poly.type
_entity_poly.pdbx_seq_one_letter_code
_entity_poly.pdbx_strand_id
1 'polypeptide(L)'
;MLAAASANSLAAATVITSPDKQFSVRKVCNHKTQECSFFASKKAIAKNLPEDRTSYEWLGNTFALRISFGSYVSYTTFADRTHKPHTLSSVIATDSKTQCAVTADNKGVSFYSLFHEKPVKFISAKDKKFGFIQDVATLESVVKAEFKGKKVHMTYMNKAERDVSVVLDNPCVK
;
A
#
# COMPACT_ATOMS: atom_id res chain seq x y z
N MET A 1 -42.21 -19.40 27.84
CA MET A 1 -41.67 -19.40 26.46
C MET A 1 -40.37 -18.64 26.47
N LEU A 2 -39.31 -19.22 25.92
CA LEU A 2 -37.95 -18.66 25.92
C LEU A 2 -37.89 -17.33 25.16
N ALA A 3 -37.17 -16.37 25.73
CA ALA A 3 -36.85 -15.09 25.12
C ALA A 3 -36.04 -15.30 23.82
N ALA A 4 -36.54 -14.76 22.72
CA ALA A 4 -35.79 -14.64 21.48
C ALA A 4 -34.74 -13.54 21.62
N ALA A 5 -33.55 -13.90 22.09
CA ALA A 5 -32.36 -13.07 21.93
C ALA A 5 -31.90 -13.18 20.46
N SER A 6 -32.34 -12.24 19.61
CA SER A 6 -31.81 -12.09 18.26
C SER A 6 -30.44 -11.41 18.31
N ALA A 7 -29.41 -12.18 18.67
CA ALA A 7 -28.02 -11.76 18.53
C ALA A 7 -27.62 -11.77 17.04
N ASN A 8 -28.06 -10.75 16.30
CA ASN A 8 -27.66 -10.50 14.91
C ASN A 8 -26.23 -9.89 14.81
N SER A 9 -25.26 -10.35 15.60
CA SER A 9 -23.86 -9.91 15.45
C SER A 9 -23.07 -10.89 14.59
N LEU A 10 -23.44 -10.99 13.31
CA LEU A 10 -22.70 -11.70 12.25
C LEU A 10 -21.40 -10.98 11.82
N ALA A 11 -20.92 -10.04 12.63
CA ALA A 11 -19.77 -9.22 12.30
C ALA A 11 -18.69 -9.34 13.38
N ALA A 12 -17.53 -9.88 13.01
CA ALA A 12 -16.33 -9.88 13.85
C ALA A 12 -15.69 -8.49 13.81
N ALA A 13 -15.48 -7.89 14.99
CA ALA A 13 -14.78 -6.62 15.14
C ALA A 13 -13.39 -6.86 15.70
N THR A 14 -12.37 -6.31 15.04
CA THR A 14 -10.98 -6.32 15.49
C THR A 14 -10.50 -4.88 15.67
N VAL A 15 -9.81 -4.59 16.78
CA VAL A 15 -9.18 -3.30 17.02
C VAL A 15 -7.69 -3.42 16.71
N ILE A 16 -7.21 -2.58 15.80
CA ILE A 16 -5.84 -2.53 15.33
C ILE A 16 -5.23 -1.23 15.87
N THR A 17 -4.27 -1.34 16.77
CA THR A 17 -3.71 -0.17 17.49
C THR A 17 -2.33 0.19 16.95
N SER A 18 -2.02 1.49 16.86
CA SER A 18 -0.72 2.00 16.42
C SER A 18 0.40 1.58 17.39
N PRO A 19 1.67 1.53 16.93
CA PRO A 19 2.80 1.19 17.80
C PRO A 19 2.91 2.07 19.05
N ASP A 20 2.61 3.36 18.93
CA ASP A 20 2.60 4.32 20.04
C ASP A 20 1.30 4.32 20.89
N LYS A 21 0.31 3.51 20.50
CA LYS A 21 -1.01 3.38 21.13
C LYS A 21 -1.89 4.63 21.11
N GLN A 22 -1.55 5.66 20.34
CA GLN A 22 -2.33 6.91 20.28
C GLN A 22 -3.46 6.90 19.24
N PHE A 23 -3.44 5.94 18.34
CA PHE A 23 -4.41 5.79 17.26
C PHE A 23 -4.85 4.32 17.13
N SER A 24 -6.12 4.11 16.76
CA SER A 24 -6.65 2.77 16.54
C SER A 24 -7.64 2.76 15.39
N VAL A 25 -7.57 1.71 14.59
CA VAL A 25 -8.52 1.42 13.52
C VAL A 25 -9.34 0.20 13.91
N ARG A 26 -10.66 0.33 13.86
CA ARG A 26 -11.58 -0.80 14.04
C ARG A 26 -11.87 -1.42 12.68
N LYS A 27 -11.49 -2.68 12.48
CA LYS A 27 -11.87 -3.53 11.34
C LYS A 27 -13.15 -4.28 11.72
N VAL A 28 -14.18 -4.24 10.88
CA VAL A 28 -15.44 -4.98 11.08
C VAL A 28 -15.73 -5.77 9.81
N CYS A 29 -15.80 -7.09 9.91
CA CYS A 29 -16.03 -7.97 8.75
C CYS A 29 -17.36 -8.69 8.85
N ASN A 30 -18.07 -8.76 7.72
CA ASN A 30 -19.31 -9.51 7.58
C ASN A 30 -19.01 -10.93 7.11
N HIS A 31 -19.31 -11.92 7.95
CA HIS A 31 -19.04 -13.33 7.61
C HIS A 31 -19.83 -13.85 6.40
N LYS A 32 -20.98 -13.25 6.07
CA LYS A 32 -21.79 -13.66 4.91
C LYS A 32 -21.22 -13.14 3.60
N THR A 33 -20.79 -11.89 3.56
CA THR A 33 -20.28 -11.26 2.33
C THR A 33 -18.77 -11.36 2.20
N GLN A 34 -18.05 -11.76 3.25
CA GLN A 34 -16.58 -11.78 3.31
C GLN A 34 -15.98 -10.39 3.03
N GLU A 35 -16.71 -9.34 3.40
CA GLU A 35 -16.29 -7.95 3.24
C GLU A 35 -15.99 -7.32 4.59
N CYS A 36 -14.95 -6.48 4.61
CA CYS A 36 -14.49 -5.75 5.77
C CYS A 36 -14.60 -4.24 5.57
N SER A 37 -14.94 -3.55 6.65
CA SER A 37 -14.94 -2.09 6.74
C SER A 37 -14.00 -1.64 7.84
N PHE A 38 -13.27 -0.56 7.59
CA PHE A 38 -12.29 0.02 8.50
C PHE A 38 -12.80 1.36 9.00
N PHE A 39 -12.68 1.59 10.31
CA PHE A 39 -13.18 2.78 10.98
C PHE A 39 -12.09 3.42 11.83
N ALA A 40 -11.90 4.73 11.67
CA ALA A 40 -11.18 5.55 12.62
C ALA A 40 -12.22 6.23 13.53
N SER A 41 -12.22 5.88 14.81
CA SER A 41 -13.29 6.28 15.74
C SER A 41 -14.68 5.87 15.20
N LYS A 42 -15.60 6.83 14.99
CA LYS A 42 -16.94 6.57 14.41
C LYS A 42 -17.00 6.72 12.89
N LYS A 43 -15.94 7.23 12.26
CA LYS A 43 -15.92 7.53 10.82
C LYS A 43 -15.36 6.34 10.05
N ALA A 44 -16.09 5.90 9.04
CA ALA A 44 -15.58 4.89 8.12
C ALA A 44 -14.48 5.51 7.26
N ILE A 45 -13.36 4.81 7.18
CA ILE A 45 -12.20 5.20 6.39
C ILE A 45 -12.06 4.34 5.12
N ALA A 46 -12.57 3.11 5.15
CA ALA A 46 -12.81 2.27 3.97
C ALA A 46 -13.99 1.34 4.28
N LYS A 47 -14.79 0.98 3.27
CA LYS A 47 -15.98 0.14 3.43
C LYS A 47 -16.03 -0.96 2.39
N ASN A 48 -16.69 -2.05 2.74
CA ASN A 48 -17.08 -3.15 1.85
C ASN A 48 -15.91 -3.65 0.99
N LEU A 49 -14.75 -3.84 1.60
CA LEU A 49 -13.57 -4.35 0.92
C LEU A 49 -13.50 -5.86 1.06
N PRO A 50 -13.21 -6.63 -0.01
CA PRO A 50 -13.03 -8.07 0.09
C PRO A 50 -11.91 -8.44 1.06
N GLU A 51 -12.20 -9.28 2.05
CA GLU A 51 -11.24 -9.61 3.11
C GLU A 51 -9.95 -10.23 2.57
N ASP A 52 -10.08 -11.16 1.62
CA ASP A 52 -8.99 -11.90 0.95
C ASP A 52 -8.05 -10.99 0.13
N ARG A 53 -8.51 -9.79 -0.22
CA ARG A 53 -7.75 -8.81 -1.01
C ARG A 53 -7.22 -7.65 -0.18
N THR A 54 -7.52 -7.64 1.11
CA THR A 54 -7.07 -6.58 2.01
C THR A 54 -6.01 -7.07 2.97
N SER A 55 -4.99 -6.23 3.14
CA SER A 55 -4.00 -6.39 4.21
C SER A 55 -3.70 -5.01 4.76
N TYR A 56 -3.14 -4.95 5.96
CA TYR A 56 -2.80 -3.69 6.57
C TYR A 56 -1.49 -3.81 7.33
N GLU A 57 -0.79 -2.69 7.43
CA GLU A 57 0.43 -2.59 8.21
C GLU A 57 0.53 -1.19 8.84
N TRP A 58 1.41 -1.08 9.83
CA TRP A 58 1.79 0.20 10.42
C TRP A 58 3.14 0.65 9.85
N LEU A 59 3.14 1.81 9.19
CA LEU A 59 4.35 2.46 8.67
C LEU A 59 4.74 3.59 9.62
N GLY A 60 5.46 3.24 10.68
CA GLY A 60 5.53 4.08 11.89
C GLY A 60 4.14 4.16 12.55
N ASN A 61 3.62 5.36 12.76
CA ASN A 61 2.27 5.58 13.32
C ASN A 61 1.18 5.79 12.27
N THR A 62 1.51 5.63 10.99
CA THR A 62 0.56 5.75 9.88
C THR A 62 -0.05 4.38 9.58
N PHE A 63 -1.39 4.30 9.61
CA PHE A 63 -2.10 3.09 9.20
C PHE A 63 -2.11 3.00 7.68
N ALA A 64 -1.56 1.93 7.12
CA ALA A 64 -1.53 1.71 5.68
C ALA A 64 -2.42 0.52 5.33
N LEU A 65 -3.52 0.79 4.62
CA LEU A 65 -4.45 -0.21 4.12
C LEU A 65 -4.08 -0.58 2.68
N ARG A 66 -3.59 -1.80 2.50
CA ARG A 66 -3.27 -2.36 1.19
C ARG A 66 -4.48 -3.08 0.63
N ILE A 67 -4.85 -2.75 -0.61
CA ILE A 67 -5.93 -3.38 -1.35
C ILE A 67 -5.36 -3.95 -2.66
N SER A 68 -5.51 -5.25 -2.86
CA SER A 68 -5.13 -5.91 -4.11
C SER A 68 -6.31 -5.97 -5.07
N PHE A 69 -6.14 -5.45 -6.27
CA PHE A 69 -7.08 -5.54 -7.37
C PHE A 69 -6.67 -6.59 -8.41
N GLY A 70 -5.89 -7.60 -7.98
CA GLY A 70 -5.32 -8.62 -8.86
C GLY A 70 -4.01 -8.14 -9.48
N SER A 71 -4.09 -7.45 -10.63
CA SER A 71 -2.91 -6.99 -11.36
C SER A 71 -2.24 -5.75 -10.76
N TYR A 72 -2.92 -5.05 -9.85
CA TYR A 72 -2.35 -3.92 -9.16
C TYR A 72 -2.72 -3.81 -7.68
N VAL A 73 -1.90 -3.06 -6.95
CA VAL A 73 -2.07 -2.82 -5.51
C VAL A 73 -2.24 -1.34 -5.25
N SER A 74 -3.27 -0.98 -4.49
CA SER A 74 -3.38 0.35 -3.92
C SER A 74 -3.08 0.35 -2.42
N TYR A 75 -2.54 1.47 -1.94
CA TYR A 75 -2.42 1.75 -0.52
C TYR A 75 -3.20 3.00 -0.18
N THR A 76 -4.06 2.91 0.82
CA THR A 76 -4.71 4.08 1.44
C THR A 76 -4.12 4.28 2.82
N THR A 77 -3.54 5.45 3.08
CA THR A 77 -2.90 5.75 4.37
C THR A 77 -3.72 6.69 5.23
N PHE A 78 -3.59 6.55 6.55
CA PHE A 78 -4.26 7.39 7.53
C PHE A 78 -3.26 7.81 8.61
N ALA A 79 -2.96 9.11 8.67
CA ALA A 79 -2.04 9.71 9.62
C ALA A 79 -2.77 10.70 10.55
N ASP A 80 -2.34 10.75 11.82
CA ASP A 80 -2.56 11.86 12.75
C ASP A 80 -4.00 12.33 12.96
N ARG A 81 -4.98 11.41 12.94
CA ARG A 81 -6.43 11.68 13.15
C ARG A 81 -7.06 12.59 12.07
N THR A 82 -6.27 13.30 11.28
CA THR A 82 -6.69 14.04 10.10
C THR A 82 -6.89 13.07 8.95
N HIS A 83 -8.15 12.85 8.61
CA HIS A 83 -8.56 11.95 7.54
C HIS A 83 -8.21 12.55 6.17
N LYS A 84 -6.93 12.59 5.82
CA LYS A 84 -6.50 12.75 4.43
C LYS A 84 -6.06 11.37 3.94
N PRO A 85 -7.00 10.50 3.56
CA PRO A 85 -6.66 9.29 2.84
C PRO A 85 -5.88 9.71 1.60
N HIS A 86 -4.63 9.27 1.52
CA HIS A 86 -3.86 9.35 0.30
C HIS A 86 -3.84 7.96 -0.31
N THR A 87 -4.36 7.85 -1.54
CA THR A 87 -4.33 6.61 -2.29
C THR A 87 -3.15 6.66 -3.25
N LEU A 88 -2.19 5.77 -3.04
CA LEU A 88 -1.19 5.47 -4.04
C LEU A 88 -1.60 4.22 -4.80
N SER A 89 -1.61 4.32 -6.12
CA SER A 89 -1.82 3.18 -7.01
C SER A 89 -0.48 2.63 -7.48
N SER A 90 -0.48 1.35 -7.85
CA SER A 90 0.67 0.64 -8.41
C SER A 90 1.89 0.66 -7.48
N VAL A 91 1.64 0.49 -6.18
CA VAL A 91 2.69 0.39 -5.16
C VAL A 91 3.36 -0.98 -5.28
N ILE A 92 4.65 -0.98 -5.58
CA ILE A 92 5.46 -2.18 -5.74
C ILE A 92 6.28 -2.52 -4.50
N ALA A 93 6.55 -1.54 -3.62
CA ALA A 93 7.23 -1.76 -2.34
C ALA A 93 6.95 -0.64 -1.33
N THR A 94 7.00 -0.98 -0.05
CA THR A 94 6.94 -0.07 1.10
C THR A 94 8.09 -0.38 2.06
N ASP A 95 8.53 0.60 2.84
CA ASP A 95 9.46 0.41 3.95
C ASP A 95 8.98 1.14 5.18
N SER A 96 8.72 0.38 6.24
CA SER A 96 8.25 0.89 7.53
C SER A 96 9.32 1.71 8.26
N LYS A 97 10.61 1.42 8.04
CA LYS A 97 11.71 2.13 8.72
C LYS A 97 11.93 3.52 8.18
N THR A 98 11.96 3.66 6.86
CA THR A 98 12.17 4.95 6.19
C THR A 98 10.86 5.62 5.79
N GLN A 99 9.73 4.97 6.08
CA GLN A 99 8.38 5.41 5.73
C GLN A 99 8.25 5.76 4.25
N CYS A 100 8.93 5.00 3.39
CA CYS A 100 9.01 5.25 1.98
C CYS A 100 8.14 4.26 1.21
N ALA A 101 7.61 4.68 0.07
CA ALA A 101 6.93 3.82 -0.87
C ALA A 101 7.48 4.05 -2.28
N VAL A 102 7.49 2.98 -3.07
CA VAL A 102 7.80 3.03 -4.49
C VAL A 102 6.58 2.62 -5.28
N THR A 103 6.18 3.47 -6.22
CA THR A 103 5.18 3.14 -7.23
C THR A 103 5.82 3.04 -8.60
N ALA A 104 5.21 2.26 -9.49
CA ALA A 104 5.67 2.13 -10.86
C ALA A 104 4.49 2.11 -11.83
N ASP A 105 4.55 2.94 -12.86
CA ASP A 105 3.57 2.99 -13.95
C ASP A 105 4.29 3.00 -15.31
N ASN A 106 3.57 3.17 -16.41
CA ASN A 106 4.20 3.24 -17.74
C ASN A 106 5.10 4.47 -17.95
N LYS A 107 5.00 5.51 -17.10
CA LYS A 107 5.83 6.73 -17.19
C LYS A 107 7.14 6.57 -16.46
N GLY A 108 7.17 5.77 -15.39
CA GLY A 108 8.39 5.53 -14.62
C GLY A 108 8.13 5.08 -13.18
N VAL A 109 9.11 5.36 -12.34
CA VAL A 109 9.14 4.97 -10.93
C VAL A 109 9.07 6.24 -10.08
N SER A 110 8.13 6.26 -9.14
CA SER A 110 7.96 7.38 -8.19
C SER A 110 8.22 6.92 -6.77
N PHE A 111 8.95 7.74 -6.02
CA PHE A 111 9.21 7.55 -4.60
C PHE A 111 8.38 8.54 -3.80
N TYR A 112 7.74 8.05 -2.75
CA TYR A 112 6.91 8.84 -1.86
C TYR A 112 7.41 8.65 -0.42
N SER A 113 7.75 9.75 0.24
CA SER A 113 7.92 9.75 1.70
C SER A 113 6.55 9.89 2.35
N LEU A 114 6.24 9.06 3.33
CA LEU A 114 5.00 9.06 4.11
C LEU A 114 3.71 9.13 3.27
N PHE A 115 3.78 8.72 1.99
CA PHE A 115 2.67 8.78 1.02
C PHE A 115 2.12 10.20 0.82
N HIS A 116 2.99 11.22 0.85
CA HIS A 116 2.63 12.60 0.45
C HIS A 116 2.01 12.64 -0.96
N GLU A 117 1.17 13.65 -1.24
CA GLU A 117 0.52 13.78 -2.55
C GLU A 117 1.52 13.87 -3.72
N LYS A 118 2.69 14.47 -3.47
CA LYS A 118 3.73 14.63 -4.48
C LYS A 118 4.90 13.68 -4.22
N PRO A 119 5.44 13.04 -5.27
CA PRO A 119 6.61 12.19 -5.12
C PRO A 119 7.82 13.04 -4.71
N VAL A 120 8.65 12.50 -3.82
CA VAL A 120 9.95 13.10 -3.46
C VAL A 120 10.98 12.92 -4.57
N LYS A 121 10.78 11.92 -5.42
CA LYS A 121 11.61 11.67 -6.60
C LYS A 121 10.81 10.92 -7.64
N PHE A 122 10.99 11.29 -8.90
CA PHE A 122 10.50 10.55 -10.06
C PHE A 122 11.69 10.18 -10.95
N ILE A 123 11.71 8.95 -11.45
CA ILE A 123 12.68 8.49 -12.44
C ILE A 123 11.87 8.02 -13.65
N SER A 124 12.04 8.70 -14.79
CA SER A 124 11.34 8.35 -16.01
C SER A 124 11.73 6.96 -16.50
N ALA A 125 10.78 6.22 -17.08
CA ALA A 125 11.06 4.97 -17.79
C ALA A 125 12.06 5.12 -18.95
N LYS A 126 12.29 6.35 -19.43
CA LYS A 126 13.29 6.68 -20.45
C LYS A 126 14.67 7.03 -19.87
N ASP A 127 14.84 7.05 -18.56
CA ASP A 127 16.13 7.30 -17.93
C ASP A 127 17.13 6.20 -18.34
N LYS A 128 18.39 6.58 -18.59
CA LYS A 128 19.46 5.65 -18.99
C LYS A 128 19.70 4.50 -18.01
N LYS A 129 19.27 4.65 -16.75
CA LYS A 129 19.32 3.60 -15.72
C LYS A 129 18.36 2.44 -16.03
N PHE A 130 17.40 2.68 -16.90
CA PHE A 130 16.38 1.73 -17.28
C PHE A 130 16.53 1.30 -18.74
N GLY A 131 16.58 0.00 -18.96
CA GLY A 131 16.66 -0.61 -20.28
C GLY A 131 15.37 -1.35 -20.67
N PHE A 132 14.18 -0.82 -20.42
CA PHE A 132 12.90 -1.51 -20.64
C PHE A 132 12.56 -1.76 -22.12
N ILE A 133 11.83 -2.84 -22.42
CA ILE A 133 11.16 -3.05 -23.71
C ILE A 133 10.19 -1.87 -23.94
N GLN A 134 10.16 -1.34 -25.16
CA GLN A 134 9.23 -0.26 -25.53
C GLN A 134 7.75 -0.65 -25.42
N ASP A 135 7.45 -1.95 -25.21
CA ASP A 135 6.11 -2.53 -25.20
C ASP A 135 5.61 -2.98 -23.80
N VAL A 136 6.31 -2.62 -22.71
CA VAL A 136 5.79 -2.88 -21.36
C VAL A 136 4.58 -1.98 -21.09
N ALA A 137 3.38 -2.55 -21.13
CA ALA A 137 2.13 -1.81 -20.90
C ALA A 137 2.10 -1.12 -19.52
N THR A 138 2.65 -1.78 -18.47
CA THR A 138 2.82 -1.19 -17.13
C THR A 138 4.08 -1.72 -16.44
N LEU A 139 4.88 -0.83 -15.84
CA LEU A 139 6.07 -1.22 -15.06
C LEU A 139 5.71 -2.09 -13.85
N GLU A 140 4.52 -1.91 -13.28
CA GLU A 140 4.02 -2.70 -12.15
C GLU A 140 4.13 -4.23 -12.37
N SER A 141 3.82 -4.69 -13.58
CA SER A 141 3.77 -6.13 -13.91
C SER A 141 5.14 -6.81 -13.93
N VAL A 142 6.20 -6.05 -14.20
CA VAL A 142 7.55 -6.59 -14.43
C VAL A 142 8.54 -6.19 -13.35
N VAL A 143 8.19 -5.24 -12.49
CA VAL A 143 9.09 -4.70 -11.48
C VAL A 143 8.82 -5.32 -10.11
N LYS A 144 9.86 -5.93 -9.54
CA LYS A 144 9.92 -6.24 -8.11
C LYS A 144 10.82 -5.22 -7.44
N ALA A 145 10.44 -4.72 -6.26
CA ALA A 145 11.25 -3.80 -5.48
C ALA A 145 11.36 -4.23 -4.02
N GLU A 146 12.52 -4.02 -3.43
CA GLU A 146 12.81 -4.28 -2.02
C GLU A 146 13.67 -3.16 -1.46
N PHE A 147 13.29 -2.62 -0.30
CA PHE A 147 14.09 -1.66 0.43
C PHE A 147 15.18 -2.34 1.26
N LYS A 148 16.43 -1.91 1.10
CA LYS A 148 17.60 -2.33 1.90
C LYS A 148 18.29 -1.11 2.49
N GLY A 149 17.70 -0.59 3.57
CA GLY A 149 18.19 0.60 4.26
C GLY A 149 18.16 1.83 3.35
N LYS A 150 19.33 2.39 3.03
CA LYS A 150 19.47 3.57 2.16
C LYS A 150 19.33 3.26 0.67
N LYS A 151 19.09 2.01 0.29
CA LYS A 151 19.00 1.56 -1.10
C LYS A 151 17.67 0.88 -1.37
N VAL A 152 17.26 0.91 -2.63
CA VAL A 152 16.13 0.14 -3.16
C VAL A 152 16.66 -0.76 -4.26
N HIS A 153 16.54 -2.06 -4.05
CA HIS A 153 16.87 -3.08 -5.04
C HIS A 153 15.64 -3.30 -5.90
N MET A 154 15.76 -3.08 -7.20
CA MET A 154 14.68 -3.26 -8.14
C MET A 154 15.10 -4.22 -9.23
N THR A 155 14.27 -5.22 -9.50
CA THR A 155 14.48 -6.16 -10.60
C THR A 155 13.36 -5.97 -11.61
N TYR A 156 13.72 -5.91 -12.89
CA TYR A 156 12.78 -5.69 -13.98
C TYR A 156 13.22 -6.36 -15.28
N MET A 157 12.29 -6.56 -16.20
CA MET A 157 12.57 -7.14 -17.51
C MET A 157 13.01 -6.07 -18.53
N ASN A 158 14.17 -6.27 -19.17
CA ASN A 158 14.76 -5.32 -20.12
C ASN A 158 14.37 -5.61 -21.59
N LYS A 159 14.85 -4.78 -22.54
CA LYS A 159 14.64 -4.89 -24.01
C LYS A 159 14.94 -6.27 -24.60
N ALA A 160 15.81 -7.03 -23.97
CA ALA A 160 16.24 -8.35 -24.42
C ALA A 160 15.56 -9.48 -23.64
N GLU A 161 14.43 -9.19 -22.97
CA GLU A 161 13.66 -10.13 -22.13
C GLU A 161 14.50 -10.76 -21.01
N ARG A 162 15.52 -10.03 -20.52
CA ARG A 162 16.35 -10.47 -19.39
C ARG A 162 15.98 -9.71 -18.14
N ASP A 163 16.00 -10.42 -17.01
CA ASP A 163 15.93 -9.81 -15.69
C ASP A 163 17.17 -8.95 -15.45
N VAL A 164 16.96 -7.66 -15.22
CA VAL A 164 17.97 -6.68 -14.86
C VAL A 164 17.69 -6.17 -13.46
N SER A 165 18.72 -6.20 -12.62
CA SER A 165 18.65 -5.60 -11.29
C SER A 165 19.33 -4.24 -11.30
N VAL A 166 18.65 -3.24 -10.75
CA VAL A 166 19.17 -1.90 -10.51
C VAL A 166 19.09 -1.59 -9.02
N VAL A 167 20.11 -0.91 -8.51
CA VAL A 167 20.13 -0.41 -7.14
C VAL A 167 20.00 1.10 -7.20
N LEU A 168 18.94 1.62 -6.58
CA LEU A 168 18.66 3.05 -6.50
C LEU A 168 18.88 3.54 -5.07
N ASP A 169 19.27 4.79 -4.91
CA ASP A 169 19.23 5.45 -3.60
C ASP A 169 17.79 5.63 -3.16
N ASN A 170 17.52 5.32 -1.89
CA ASN A 170 16.24 5.63 -1.26
C ASN A 170 16.18 7.14 -0.96
N PRO A 171 15.39 7.92 -1.73
CA PRO A 171 15.35 9.38 -1.57
C PRO A 171 14.56 9.84 -0.34
N CYS A 172 13.88 8.92 0.35
CA CYS A 172 13.20 9.21 1.60
C CYS A 172 14.17 9.25 2.80
N VAL A 173 15.39 8.72 2.65
CA VAL A 173 16.43 8.79 3.68
C VAL A 173 17.29 10.03 3.48
N LYS A 174 17.35 10.87 4.51
CA LYS A 174 18.31 11.97 4.57
C LYS A 174 19.71 11.46 4.95
#